data_AF-A0AAV9HQV4-F1
#
_entry.id   AF-A0AAV9HQV4-F1
#
_cell.length_a   1.000
_cell.length_b   1.000
_cell.length_c   1.000
_cell.angle_alpha   90.00
_cell.angle_beta   90.00
_cell.angle_gamma   90.00
#
_symmetry.space_group_name_H-M   'P 1'
#
loop_
_entity.id
_entity.type
_entity.pdbx_description
1 polymer ?
#
loop_
_entity_poly.entity_id
_entity_poly.type
_entity_poly.pdbx_seq_one_letter_code
_entity_poly.pdbx_strand_id
1 'polypeptide(L)'
;MTLPKLLHTALLFTAASRLASAFNFTVANGQIYTPGLAILNAPQPGTPLGGELIEVSLDVSTNGRLALPPYPSDSPSQIHNITIFLYSYITGRNFTISNGTASANNASLGEIMLQEPGSTVKHVKWLWPDCLVGDGQPKTPDSDRGAYNISIRQSFRLNGEDHYTIFDVPISVTNSIEERSDRPSCGALDNALWTPEDILESADFDVPALFAPGDSTVLQTSENTNGQDGLGPAKPPAGSGQGLGSGASSLADKGRMSWVLGLGMVAAMLLP
;
A
#
# COMPACT_ATOMS: atom_id res chain seq x y z
N MET A 1 -64.90 27.45 -20.98
CA MET A 1 -63.97 26.36 -21.33
C MET A 1 -62.55 26.85 -21.11
N THR A 2 -61.77 26.01 -20.47
CA THR A 2 -60.60 26.28 -19.62
C THR A 2 -59.29 26.53 -20.36
N LEU A 3 -58.49 27.47 -19.85
CA LEU A 3 -57.04 27.56 -20.07
C LEU A 3 -56.32 26.54 -19.17
N PRO A 4 -55.21 25.94 -19.61
CA PRO A 4 -53.89 26.26 -19.03
C PRO A 4 -52.81 26.37 -20.14
N LYS A 5 -51.87 27.33 -20.15
CA LYS A 5 -50.67 27.58 -19.31
C LYS A 5 -49.76 26.36 -19.11
N LEU A 6 -48.49 26.51 -19.53
CA LEU A 6 -47.20 25.97 -19.00
C LEU A 6 -46.28 25.64 -20.20
N LEU A 7 -45.38 26.52 -20.64
CA LEU A 7 -44.15 27.05 -20.02
C LEU A 7 -43.02 26.00 -19.90
N HIS A 8 -42.05 26.14 -20.81
CA HIS A 8 -40.62 25.85 -20.74
C HIS A 8 -40.08 24.88 -19.66
N THR A 9 -39.49 23.78 -20.13
CA THR A 9 -38.41 23.01 -19.46
C THR A 9 -37.85 22.01 -20.48
N ALA A 10 -36.57 21.72 -20.61
CA ALA A 10 -35.33 22.44 -20.38
C ALA A 10 -34.28 21.71 -21.25
N LEU A 11 -33.36 22.49 -21.81
CA LEU A 11 -32.10 22.02 -22.38
C LEU A 11 -31.26 21.31 -21.29
N LEU A 12 -30.25 20.54 -21.71
CA LEU A 12 -29.10 19.99 -20.96
C LEU A 12 -29.20 18.50 -20.53
N PHE A 13 -28.90 17.61 -21.48
CA PHE A 13 -28.21 16.34 -21.20
C PHE A 13 -26.78 16.42 -21.76
N THR A 14 -25.95 17.30 -21.21
CA THR A 14 -24.51 17.34 -21.49
C THR A 14 -23.73 17.75 -20.24
N ALA A 15 -23.69 16.89 -19.22
CA ALA A 15 -22.70 16.96 -18.14
C ALA A 15 -22.75 15.68 -17.28
N ALA A 16 -22.26 14.56 -17.80
CA ALA A 16 -21.92 13.39 -16.98
C ALA A 16 -20.65 12.74 -17.52
N SER A 17 -19.59 13.53 -17.62
CA SER A 17 -18.26 13.06 -17.98
C SER A 17 -17.20 13.88 -17.24
N ARG A 18 -17.30 13.92 -15.91
CA ARG A 18 -16.32 14.62 -15.04
C ARG A 18 -16.08 13.96 -13.68
N LEU A 19 -15.98 12.64 -13.61
CA LEU A 19 -15.39 11.95 -12.44
C LEU A 19 -14.51 10.75 -12.85
N ALA A 20 -13.93 10.77 -14.05
CA ALA A 20 -12.80 9.92 -14.35
C ALA A 20 -11.53 10.67 -13.94
N SER A 21 -11.26 10.77 -12.65
CA SER A 21 -9.90 11.03 -12.20
C SER A 21 -9.07 9.83 -12.63
N ALA A 22 -8.24 10.00 -13.66
CA ALA A 22 -7.20 9.04 -13.95
C ALA A 22 -6.23 9.06 -12.75
N PHE A 23 -6.39 8.12 -11.83
CA PHE A 23 -5.46 7.94 -10.73
C PHE A 23 -4.11 7.55 -11.32
N ASN A 24 -3.10 8.40 -11.15
CA ASN A 24 -1.75 8.09 -11.59
C ASN A 24 -1.04 7.34 -10.47
N PHE A 25 -0.89 6.03 -10.65
CA PHE A 25 -0.21 5.16 -9.70
C PHE A 25 1.26 5.04 -10.04
N THR A 26 2.13 5.23 -9.05
CA THR A 26 3.55 4.91 -9.20
C THR A 26 3.75 3.44 -8.85
N VAL A 27 3.81 2.58 -9.87
CA VAL A 27 3.92 1.12 -9.71
C VAL A 27 5.30 0.64 -10.16
N ALA A 28 5.98 -0.13 -9.31
CA ALA A 28 7.20 -0.83 -9.71
C ALA A 28 7.31 -2.17 -8.98
N ASN A 29 7.74 -3.21 -9.69
CA ASN A 29 7.87 -4.58 -9.17
C ASN A 29 6.60 -5.14 -8.51
N GLY A 30 5.42 -4.72 -8.99
CA GLY A 30 4.12 -5.11 -8.42
C GLY A 30 3.74 -4.36 -7.15
N GLN A 31 4.56 -3.44 -6.66
CA GLN A 31 4.24 -2.56 -5.54
C GLN A 31 3.73 -1.22 -6.03
N ILE A 32 2.82 -0.62 -5.27
CA ILE A 32 2.27 0.71 -5.51
C ILE A 32 2.82 1.64 -4.43
N TYR A 33 3.63 2.59 -4.86
CA TYR A 33 4.23 3.59 -3.99
C TYR A 33 3.19 4.65 -3.68
N THR A 34 2.96 4.86 -2.39
CA THR A 34 1.95 5.78 -1.87
C THR A 34 2.60 7.12 -1.50
N PRO A 35 1.83 8.20 -1.32
CA PRO A 35 2.33 9.44 -0.72
C PRO A 35 2.58 9.29 0.80
N GLY A 36 3.23 8.21 1.23
CA GLY A 36 3.51 7.95 2.64
C GLY A 36 4.61 6.90 2.80
N LEU A 37 4.90 6.54 4.06
CA LEU A 37 5.98 5.60 4.36
C LEU A 37 5.61 4.15 4.05
N ALA A 38 4.32 3.81 4.04
CA ALA A 38 3.85 2.48 3.69
C ALA A 38 3.73 2.30 2.16
N ILE A 39 4.09 1.12 1.67
CA ILE A 39 3.99 0.75 0.26
C ILE A 39 2.91 -0.30 0.13
N LEU A 40 1.99 -0.13 -0.82
CA LEU A 40 0.89 -1.05 -1.05
C LEU A 40 1.36 -2.19 -1.97
N ASN A 41 1.33 -3.43 -1.46
CA ASN A 41 1.65 -4.63 -2.23
C ASN A 41 0.40 -5.21 -2.92
N ALA A 42 -0.77 -5.13 -2.27
CA ALA A 42 -2.03 -5.62 -2.80
C ALA A 42 -3.23 -4.96 -2.09
N PRO A 43 -4.38 -4.77 -2.76
CA PRO A 43 -4.67 -5.17 -4.15
C PRO A 43 -4.11 -4.19 -5.19
N GLN A 44 -4.14 -4.59 -6.46
CA GLN A 44 -3.86 -3.68 -7.58
C GLN A 44 -5.10 -2.82 -7.90
N PRO A 45 -4.93 -1.61 -8.47
CA PRO A 45 -6.06 -0.79 -8.90
C PRO A 45 -6.95 -1.53 -9.91
N GLY A 46 -8.26 -1.40 -9.77
CA GLY A 46 -9.27 -2.04 -10.60
C GLY A 46 -9.47 -3.54 -10.34
N THR A 47 -8.85 -4.10 -9.29
CA THR A 47 -9.02 -5.52 -8.98
C THR A 47 -10.47 -5.83 -8.59
N PRO A 48 -11.12 -6.83 -9.22
CA PRO A 48 -12.38 -7.34 -8.74
C PRO A 48 -12.15 -8.20 -7.50
N LEU A 49 -12.78 -7.82 -6.39
CA LEU A 49 -12.65 -8.47 -5.09
C LEU A 49 -13.97 -9.12 -4.65
N GLY A 50 -13.83 -10.08 -3.75
CA GLY A 50 -14.89 -10.89 -3.14
C GLY A 50 -14.23 -11.95 -2.24
N GLY A 51 -14.89 -13.09 -2.07
CA GLY A 51 -14.44 -14.17 -1.21
C GLY A 51 -14.86 -13.98 0.25
N GLU A 52 -14.10 -14.59 1.16
CA GLU A 52 -14.38 -14.48 2.59
C GLU A 52 -13.96 -13.10 3.13
N LEU A 53 -12.72 -12.71 2.85
CA LEU A 53 -12.07 -11.51 3.39
C LEU A 53 -11.61 -10.59 2.27
N ILE A 54 -11.55 -9.29 2.55
CA ILE A 54 -10.65 -8.39 1.86
C ILE A 54 -9.25 -8.56 2.46
N GLU A 55 -8.24 -8.66 1.60
CA GLU A 55 -6.84 -8.70 2.02
C GLU A 55 -6.11 -7.47 1.45
N VAL A 56 -5.62 -6.61 2.34
CA VAL A 56 -4.75 -5.49 1.99
C VAL A 56 -3.36 -5.77 2.55
N SER A 57 -2.35 -5.73 1.70
CA SER A 57 -0.95 -5.98 2.08
C SER A 57 -0.14 -4.69 1.99
N LEU A 58 0.44 -4.28 3.11
CA LEU A 58 1.24 -3.05 3.23
C LEU A 58 2.65 -3.38 3.70
N ASP A 59 3.68 -3.01 2.93
CA ASP A 59 5.04 -2.92 3.47
C ASP A 59 5.14 -1.63 4.30
N VAL A 60 5.34 -1.77 5.61
CA VAL A 60 5.45 -0.67 6.59
C VAL A 60 6.90 -0.37 6.97
N SER A 61 7.84 -0.93 6.22
CA SER A 61 9.29 -0.77 6.40
C SER A 61 9.91 0.10 5.31
N THR A 62 9.11 0.63 4.38
CA THR A 62 9.61 1.41 3.24
C THR A 62 10.66 0.61 2.45
N ASN A 63 10.33 -0.64 2.10
CA ASN A 63 11.25 -1.60 1.49
C ASN A 63 12.55 -1.80 2.32
N GLY A 64 12.39 -1.94 3.64
CA GLY A 64 13.47 -2.21 4.60
C GLY A 64 14.29 -0.98 5.03
N ARG A 65 13.89 0.24 4.66
CA ARG A 65 14.60 1.48 5.04
C ARG A 65 14.16 2.04 6.39
N LEU A 66 12.88 1.89 6.72
CA LEU A 66 12.30 2.30 8.00
C LEU A 66 12.34 1.13 8.98
N ALA A 67 12.81 1.37 10.20
CA ALA A 67 12.74 0.39 11.28
C ALA A 67 11.28 0.06 11.64
N LEU A 68 11.05 -1.09 12.28
CA LEU A 68 9.73 -1.43 12.79
C LEU A 68 9.53 -0.84 14.19
N PRO A 69 8.27 -0.58 14.61
CA PRO A 69 8.00 -0.14 15.97
C PRO A 69 8.45 -1.19 17.01
N PRO A 70 8.73 -0.79 18.27
CA PRO A 70 8.56 0.56 18.80
C PRO A 70 9.63 1.55 18.31
N TYR A 71 9.18 2.75 17.90
CA TYR A 71 10.06 3.84 17.50
C TYR A 71 10.60 4.59 18.72
N PRO A 72 11.87 5.06 18.70
CA PRO A 72 12.34 6.06 19.65
C PRO A 72 11.45 7.30 19.65
N SER A 73 11.25 7.95 20.80
CA SER A 73 10.39 9.14 20.92
C SER A 73 10.85 10.32 20.06
N ASP A 74 12.14 10.38 19.78
CA ASP A 74 12.82 11.38 18.96
C ASP A 74 13.10 10.88 17.52
N SER A 75 12.45 9.79 17.08
CA SER A 75 12.66 9.27 15.73
C SER A 75 12.33 10.34 14.68
N PRO A 76 13.30 10.69 13.80
CA PRO A 76 13.06 11.68 12.76
C PRO A 76 12.07 11.16 11.71
N SER A 77 11.96 9.85 11.53
CA SER A 77 10.95 9.23 10.67
C SER A 77 10.24 8.08 11.40
N GLN A 78 8.91 8.03 11.34
CA GLN A 78 8.11 6.97 11.95
C GLN A 78 6.68 6.96 11.39
N ILE A 79 6.02 5.81 11.42
CA ILE A 79 4.58 5.73 11.18
C ILE A 79 3.87 5.92 12.52
N HIS A 80 3.02 6.94 12.63
CA HIS A 80 2.20 7.16 13.83
C HIS A 80 0.96 6.27 13.81
N ASN A 81 0.26 6.21 12.67
CA ASN A 81 -0.92 5.38 12.50
C ASN A 81 -1.23 5.16 11.01
N ILE A 82 -1.85 4.02 10.70
CA ILE A 82 -2.47 3.74 9.40
C ILE A 82 -3.91 3.33 9.67
N THR A 83 -4.85 4.01 9.01
CA THR A 83 -6.27 3.66 9.02
C THR A 83 -6.72 3.34 7.61
N ILE A 84 -7.68 2.43 7.50
CA ILE A 84 -8.19 1.96 6.21
C ILE A 84 -9.71 2.01 6.23
N PHE A 85 -10.27 2.57 5.16
CA PHE A 85 -11.70 2.63 4.92
C PHE A 85 -12.03 2.03 3.55
N LEU A 86 -13.26 1.54 3.42
CA LEU A 86 -13.83 1.10 2.16
C LEU A 86 -15.03 1.97 1.85
N TYR A 87 -14.93 2.84 0.85
CA TYR A 87 -15.97 3.81 0.57
C TYR A 87 -16.41 3.83 -0.90
N SER A 88 -17.63 4.29 -1.13
CA SER A 88 -18.16 4.54 -2.47
C SER A 88 -19.16 5.70 -2.45
N TYR A 89 -18.87 6.74 -3.24
CA TYR A 89 -19.84 7.81 -3.49
C TYR A 89 -21.07 7.35 -4.28
N ILE A 90 -20.98 6.21 -4.97
CA ILE A 90 -22.09 5.67 -5.77
C ILE A 90 -23.13 5.01 -4.85
N THR A 91 -22.68 4.19 -3.90
CA THR A 91 -23.57 3.50 -2.96
C THR A 91 -23.83 4.32 -1.69
N GLY A 92 -23.06 5.39 -1.46
CA GLY A 92 -23.14 6.21 -0.25
C GLY A 92 -22.53 5.56 0.98
N ARG A 93 -21.77 4.46 0.82
CA ARG A 93 -21.18 3.70 1.93
C ARG A 93 -19.79 4.18 2.30
N ASN A 94 -19.47 4.13 3.59
CA ASN A 94 -18.12 4.34 4.11
C ASN A 94 -17.84 3.39 5.29
N PHE A 95 -17.30 2.22 5.01
CA PHE A 95 -17.02 1.22 6.02
C PHE A 95 -15.63 1.42 6.65
N THR A 96 -15.56 1.36 7.98
CA THR A 96 -14.27 1.29 8.67
C THR A 96 -13.70 -0.13 8.56
N ILE A 97 -12.58 -0.29 7.84
CA ILE A 97 -11.79 -1.54 7.88
C ILE A 97 -10.93 -1.55 9.13
N SER A 98 -10.17 -0.48 9.37
CA SER A 98 -9.35 -0.29 10.57
C SER A 98 -9.26 1.19 10.91
N ASN A 99 -9.49 1.54 12.18
CA ASN A 99 -9.37 2.91 12.69
C ASN A 99 -8.39 3.04 13.88
N GLY A 100 -7.66 1.98 14.20
CA GLY A 100 -6.71 1.98 15.32
C GLY A 100 -7.31 1.91 16.73
N THR A 101 -8.64 1.98 16.89
CA THR A 101 -9.30 2.04 18.21
C THR A 101 -10.18 0.83 18.53
N ALA A 102 -10.36 -0.07 17.57
CA ALA A 102 -11.14 -1.29 17.74
C ALA A 102 -10.46 -2.27 18.70
N SER A 103 -11.17 -2.66 19.76
CA SER A 103 -10.80 -3.75 20.65
C SER A 103 -11.32 -5.10 20.12
N ALA A 104 -10.80 -6.21 20.68
CA ALA A 104 -11.21 -7.57 20.31
C ALA A 104 -12.76 -7.70 20.32
N ASN A 105 -13.31 -8.30 19.25
CA ASN A 105 -14.74 -8.44 18.94
C ASN A 105 -15.43 -7.25 18.26
N ASN A 106 -14.70 -6.22 17.82
CA ASN A 106 -15.26 -5.22 16.92
C ASN A 106 -15.19 -5.72 15.46
N ALA A 107 -16.17 -5.32 14.64
CA ALA A 107 -16.22 -5.66 13.21
C ALA A 107 -15.10 -4.97 12.41
N SER A 108 -14.52 -3.89 12.97
CA SER A 108 -13.33 -3.24 12.47
C SER A 108 -12.07 -3.78 13.14
N LEU A 109 -10.93 -3.71 12.45
CA LEU A 109 -9.64 -4.14 12.96
C LEU A 109 -9.00 -3.05 13.82
N GLY A 110 -8.26 -3.48 14.85
CA GLY A 110 -7.42 -2.60 15.67
C GLY A 110 -6.24 -2.01 14.89
N GLU A 111 -5.31 -1.38 15.60
CA GLU A 111 -4.15 -0.70 15.02
C GLU A 111 -3.30 -1.61 14.14
N ILE A 112 -3.14 -1.22 12.87
CA ILE A 112 -2.43 -2.02 11.85
C ILE A 112 -0.99 -2.27 12.24
N MET A 113 -0.33 -1.29 12.87
CA MET A 113 1.08 -1.40 13.27
C MET A 113 1.30 -2.43 14.39
N LEU A 114 0.27 -2.74 15.18
CA LEU A 114 0.29 -3.79 16.20
C LEU A 114 -0.04 -5.19 15.64
N GLN A 115 -0.56 -5.27 14.42
CA GLN A 115 -0.79 -6.54 13.75
C GLN A 115 0.55 -7.12 13.29
N GLU A 116 0.68 -8.45 13.36
CA GLU A 116 1.89 -9.19 12.96
C GLU A 116 3.20 -8.56 13.49
N PRO A 117 3.41 -8.53 14.83
CA PRO A 117 4.59 -7.89 15.43
C PRO A 117 5.91 -8.42 14.84
N GLY A 118 6.82 -7.51 14.49
CA GLY A 118 8.10 -7.84 13.86
C GLY A 118 8.05 -8.09 12.35
N SER A 119 6.87 -8.10 11.72
CA SER A 119 6.75 -8.19 10.26
C SER A 119 6.90 -6.81 9.60
N THR A 120 7.66 -6.76 8.51
CA THR A 120 7.77 -5.61 7.60
C THR A 120 6.56 -5.45 6.69
N VAL A 121 5.78 -6.52 6.51
CA VAL A 121 4.55 -6.52 5.73
C VAL A 121 3.37 -6.79 6.67
N LYS A 122 2.35 -5.96 6.61
CA LYS A 122 1.09 -6.13 7.33
C LYS A 122 0.02 -6.67 6.39
N HIS A 123 -0.58 -7.79 6.75
CA HIS A 123 -1.72 -8.39 6.05
C HIS A 123 -3.01 -8.03 6.80
N VAL A 124 -3.67 -6.97 6.33
CA VAL A 124 -4.96 -6.54 6.85
C VAL A 124 -6.03 -7.45 6.26
N LYS A 125 -6.60 -8.31 7.10
CA LYS A 125 -7.62 -9.28 6.72
C LYS A 125 -8.96 -8.91 7.35
N TRP A 126 -9.89 -8.41 6.54
CA TRP A 126 -11.17 -7.90 7.04
C TRP A 126 -12.36 -8.62 6.40
N LEU A 127 -13.34 -8.97 7.24
CA LEU A 127 -14.51 -9.74 6.82
C LEU A 127 -15.50 -8.83 6.09
N TRP A 128 -15.91 -9.21 4.87
CA TRP A 128 -16.93 -8.45 4.15
C TRP A 128 -18.25 -8.42 4.93
N PRO A 129 -18.92 -7.25 5.05
CA PRO A 129 -20.20 -7.12 5.71
C PRO A 129 -21.35 -7.70 4.90
N ASP A 130 -22.47 -7.95 5.58
CA ASP A 130 -23.64 -8.65 5.05
C ASP A 130 -24.26 -8.01 3.81
N CYS A 131 -24.34 -6.67 3.74
CA CYS A 131 -24.95 -6.00 2.58
C CYS A 131 -24.13 -6.15 1.29
N LEU A 132 -22.85 -6.54 1.39
CA LEU A 132 -22.01 -6.81 0.23
C LEU A 132 -22.12 -8.27 -0.26
N VAL A 133 -22.88 -9.14 0.41
CA VAL A 133 -23.13 -10.52 -0.02
C VAL A 133 -23.75 -10.57 -1.42
N GLY A 134 -23.33 -11.55 -2.23
CA GLY A 134 -23.83 -11.76 -3.58
C GLY A 134 -22.74 -12.12 -4.57
N ASP A 135 -23.09 -12.11 -5.86
CA ASP A 135 -22.17 -12.43 -6.95
C ASP A 135 -22.48 -11.59 -8.19
N GLY A 136 -21.42 -11.17 -8.87
CA GLY A 136 -21.46 -10.35 -10.08
C GLY A 136 -21.65 -8.86 -9.83
N GLN A 137 -22.05 -8.19 -10.93
CA GLN A 137 -22.31 -6.75 -11.01
C GLN A 137 -23.55 -6.35 -10.19
N PRO A 138 -23.68 -5.05 -9.84
CA PRO A 138 -24.87 -4.51 -9.18
C PRO A 138 -26.15 -4.90 -9.95
N LYS A 139 -27.11 -5.51 -9.26
CA LYS A 139 -28.37 -6.01 -9.89
C LYS A 139 -29.48 -4.96 -9.88
N THR A 140 -29.42 -4.02 -8.94
CA THR A 140 -30.39 -2.95 -8.73
C THR A 140 -29.66 -1.63 -8.43
N PRO A 141 -30.32 -0.47 -8.61
CA PRO A 141 -29.76 0.82 -8.24
C PRO A 141 -29.40 0.92 -6.75
N ASP A 142 -30.15 0.24 -5.88
CA ASP A 142 -29.94 0.23 -4.43
C ASP A 142 -28.96 -0.87 -3.98
N SER A 143 -28.20 -1.47 -4.92
CA SER A 143 -27.22 -2.49 -4.58
C SER A 143 -26.02 -1.85 -3.91
N ASP A 144 -25.62 -2.40 -2.76
CA ASP A 144 -24.38 -2.01 -2.07
C ASP A 144 -23.13 -2.55 -2.78
N ARG A 145 -23.24 -3.31 -3.86
CA ARG A 145 -22.08 -3.85 -4.60
C ARG A 145 -21.63 -2.88 -5.69
N GLY A 146 -20.43 -3.10 -6.26
CA GLY A 146 -19.93 -2.32 -7.39
C GLY A 146 -18.59 -1.64 -7.13
N ALA A 147 -18.43 -0.40 -7.60
CA ALA A 147 -17.16 0.32 -7.53
C ALA A 147 -16.96 0.94 -6.15
N TYR A 148 -15.77 0.70 -5.59
CA TYR A 148 -15.34 1.18 -4.28
C TYR A 148 -13.88 1.64 -4.33
N ASN A 149 -13.49 2.46 -3.37
CA ASN A 149 -12.10 2.78 -3.10
C ASN A 149 -11.70 2.22 -1.73
N ILE A 150 -10.54 1.57 -1.67
CA ILE A 150 -9.83 1.34 -0.41
C ILE A 150 -9.04 2.61 -0.12
N SER A 151 -9.46 3.35 0.91
CA SER A 151 -8.80 4.58 1.34
C SER A 151 -7.77 4.26 2.41
N ILE A 152 -6.50 4.38 2.08
CA ILE A 152 -5.38 4.18 3.00
C ILE A 152 -4.96 5.55 3.49
N ARG A 153 -5.16 5.80 4.79
CA ARG A 153 -4.83 7.08 5.42
C ARG A 153 -3.69 6.92 6.38
N GLN A 154 -2.61 7.64 6.15
CA GLN A 154 -1.36 7.51 6.90
C GLN A 154 -1.09 8.80 7.67
N SER A 155 -0.88 8.68 8.98
CA SER A 155 -0.23 9.72 9.77
C SER A 155 1.19 9.27 10.07
N PHE A 156 2.18 10.07 9.69
CA PHE A 156 3.58 9.70 9.82
C PHE A 156 4.46 10.93 9.99
N ARG A 157 5.68 10.71 10.45
CA ARG A 157 6.76 11.68 10.41
C ARG A 157 7.78 11.30 9.36
N LEU A 158 8.23 12.25 8.57
CA LEU A 158 9.35 12.11 7.66
C LEU A 158 10.37 13.22 7.93
N ASN A 159 11.59 12.84 8.33
CA ASN A 159 12.70 13.77 8.56
C ASN A 159 12.37 14.97 9.47
N GLY A 160 11.56 14.75 10.51
CA GLY A 160 11.15 15.77 11.47
C GLY A 160 9.84 16.49 11.13
N GLU A 161 9.25 16.26 9.95
CA GLU A 161 7.98 16.86 9.54
C GLU A 161 6.84 15.83 9.64
N ASP A 162 5.75 16.21 10.30
CA ASP A 162 4.57 15.36 10.45
C ASP A 162 3.62 15.59 9.26
N HIS A 163 3.15 14.49 8.66
CA HIS A 163 2.27 14.47 7.50
C HIS A 163 1.01 13.63 7.76
N TYR A 164 -0.06 14.00 7.07
CA TYR A 164 -1.27 13.19 6.96
C TYR A 164 -1.69 13.06 5.50
N THR A 165 -1.73 11.84 4.99
CA THR A 165 -2.01 11.59 3.57
C THR A 165 -3.16 10.61 3.39
N ILE A 166 -3.90 10.79 2.30
CA ILE A 166 -4.98 9.90 1.88
C ILE A 166 -4.65 9.36 0.50
N PHE A 167 -4.66 8.04 0.38
CA PHE A 167 -4.38 7.35 -0.86
C PHE A 167 -5.48 6.34 -1.18
N ASP A 168 -6.18 6.57 -2.29
CA ASP A 168 -7.34 5.80 -2.67
C ASP A 168 -7.03 4.80 -3.79
N VAL A 169 -7.38 3.54 -3.56
CA VAL A 169 -7.17 2.43 -4.50
C VAL A 169 -8.52 1.96 -5.02
N PRO A 170 -8.84 2.18 -6.31
CA PRO A 170 -10.10 1.74 -6.87
C PRO A 170 -10.12 0.22 -6.96
N ILE A 171 -11.24 -0.38 -6.59
CA ILE A 171 -11.54 -1.80 -6.68
C ILE A 171 -13.00 -1.99 -7.15
N SER A 172 -13.38 -3.23 -7.45
CA SER A 172 -14.79 -3.57 -7.67
C SER A 172 -15.22 -4.75 -6.81
N VAL A 173 -16.27 -4.57 -6.00
CA VAL A 173 -16.90 -5.63 -5.22
C VAL A 173 -17.86 -6.41 -6.11
N THR A 174 -17.30 -7.31 -6.91
CA THR A 174 -18.03 -8.03 -7.97
C THR A 174 -17.84 -9.53 -7.93
N ASN A 175 -16.79 -10.05 -7.31
CA ASN A 175 -16.63 -11.50 -7.15
C ASN A 175 -17.56 -12.02 -6.05
N SER A 176 -17.88 -13.31 -6.08
CA SER A 176 -18.78 -13.95 -5.13
C SER A 176 -18.35 -13.70 -3.67
N ILE A 177 -19.30 -13.26 -2.84
CA ILE A 177 -19.20 -13.15 -1.39
C ILE A 177 -20.36 -13.97 -0.83
N GLU A 178 -20.05 -15.08 -0.20
CA GLU A 178 -21.05 -16.02 0.32
C GLU A 178 -21.75 -15.48 1.56
N GLU A 179 -23.04 -15.78 1.70
CA GLU A 179 -23.83 -15.45 2.89
C GLU A 179 -23.36 -16.26 4.11
N ARG A 180 -23.15 -15.59 5.24
CA ARG A 180 -22.79 -16.22 6.52
C ARG A 180 -23.35 -15.42 7.69
N SER A 181 -23.65 -16.11 8.79
CA SER A 181 -24.24 -15.51 9.99
C SER A 181 -23.26 -14.70 10.84
N ASP A 182 -21.96 -14.82 10.60
CA ASP A 182 -20.89 -14.13 11.34
C ASP A 182 -20.38 -12.87 10.63
N ARG A 183 -20.91 -12.54 9.45
CA ARG A 183 -20.59 -11.27 8.79
C ARG A 183 -21.18 -10.11 9.57
N PRO A 184 -20.42 -9.03 9.79
CA PRO A 184 -20.93 -7.86 10.47
C PRO A 184 -22.01 -7.18 9.63
N SER A 185 -22.95 -6.53 10.30
CA SER A 185 -23.93 -5.70 9.59
C SER A 185 -23.27 -4.45 9.04
N CYS A 186 -23.68 -4.03 7.84
CA CYS A 186 -23.15 -2.81 7.24
C CYS A 186 -23.33 -1.57 8.15
N GLY A 187 -24.47 -1.45 8.83
CA GLY A 187 -24.72 -0.36 9.78
C GLY A 187 -23.79 -0.32 10.99
N ALA A 188 -23.18 -1.45 11.38
CA ALA A 188 -22.19 -1.48 12.46
C ALA A 188 -20.81 -0.96 12.01
N LEU A 189 -20.56 -0.91 10.71
CA LEU A 189 -19.29 -0.51 10.11
C LEU A 189 -19.36 0.84 9.42
N ASP A 190 -20.56 1.32 9.09
CA ASP A 190 -20.79 2.53 8.32
C ASP A 190 -20.38 3.78 9.11
N ASN A 191 -19.81 4.75 8.40
CA ASN A 191 -19.38 6.04 8.92
C ASN A 191 -19.93 7.13 8.02
N ALA A 192 -19.89 8.37 8.50
CA ALA A 192 -20.18 9.51 7.65
C ALA A 192 -19.23 9.51 6.44
N LEU A 193 -19.79 9.58 5.23
CA LEU A 193 -19.02 9.76 4.02
C LEU A 193 -18.58 11.21 3.95
N TRP A 194 -17.27 11.44 3.84
CA TRP A 194 -16.71 12.79 3.72
C TRP A 194 -16.95 13.31 2.31
N THR A 195 -17.14 14.62 2.18
CA THR A 195 -17.19 15.23 0.85
C THR A 195 -15.78 15.28 0.24
N PRO A 196 -15.66 15.36 -1.10
CA PRO A 196 -14.37 15.59 -1.74
C PRO A 196 -13.64 16.83 -1.20
N GLU A 197 -14.39 17.88 -0.85
CA GLU A 197 -13.87 19.10 -0.25
C GLU A 197 -13.28 18.84 1.14
N ASP A 198 -14.01 18.13 2.02
CA ASP A 198 -13.52 17.76 3.35
C ASP A 198 -12.22 16.93 3.25
N ILE A 199 -12.14 16.04 2.27
CA ILE A 199 -10.95 15.21 2.02
C ILE A 199 -9.76 16.11 1.65
N LEU A 200 -9.94 17.04 0.71
CA LEU A 200 -8.91 17.97 0.25
C LEU A 200 -8.39 18.90 1.34
N GLU A 201 -9.25 19.32 2.27
CA GLU A 201 -8.87 20.16 3.41
C GLU A 201 -8.13 19.38 4.51
N SER A 202 -8.32 18.06 4.58
CA SER A 202 -7.83 17.23 5.68
C SER A 202 -6.44 16.63 5.49
N ALA A 203 -5.92 16.57 4.26
CA ALA A 203 -4.73 15.81 3.92
C ALA A 203 -3.74 16.53 3.00
N ASP A 204 -2.49 16.13 3.09
CA ASP A 204 -1.35 16.66 2.33
C ASP A 204 -1.31 15.99 0.95
N PHE A 205 -1.96 16.62 -0.04
CA PHE A 205 -2.00 16.12 -1.43
C PHE A 205 -0.77 16.51 -2.27
N ASP A 206 0.10 17.35 -1.73
CA ASP A 206 1.35 17.78 -2.34
C ASP A 206 2.52 16.83 -2.07
N VAL A 207 2.37 15.89 -1.13
CA VAL A 207 3.31 14.80 -0.92
C VAL A 207 3.28 13.84 -2.13
N PRO A 208 4.38 13.68 -2.89
CA PRO A 208 4.42 12.77 -4.02
C PRO A 208 4.51 11.32 -3.54
N ALA A 209 4.38 10.36 -4.46
CA ALA A 209 4.70 8.97 -4.16
C ALA A 209 6.16 8.86 -3.68
N LEU A 210 6.36 8.38 -2.46
CA LEU A 210 7.67 8.33 -1.82
C LEU A 210 8.37 6.99 -2.10
N PHE A 211 9.70 7.01 -2.20
CA PHE A 211 10.60 5.87 -2.29
C PHE A 211 10.45 4.98 -3.54
N ALA A 212 9.71 5.45 -4.54
CA ALA A 212 9.62 4.81 -5.85
C ALA A 212 11.01 4.70 -6.51
N PRO A 213 11.24 3.74 -7.43
CA PRO A 213 12.49 3.70 -8.18
C PRO A 213 12.75 5.01 -8.91
N GLY A 214 13.91 5.62 -8.65
CA GLY A 214 14.27 6.94 -9.19
C GLY A 214 13.90 8.12 -8.29
N ASP A 215 13.15 7.89 -7.19
CA ASP A 215 12.93 8.90 -6.16
C ASP A 215 14.21 9.11 -5.33
N SER A 216 14.49 10.38 -5.01
CA SER A 216 15.64 10.83 -4.24
C SER A 216 15.32 11.08 -2.76
N THR A 217 14.10 10.81 -2.30
CA THR A 217 13.75 10.96 -0.88
C THR A 217 14.67 10.13 0.01
N VAL A 218 15.39 10.82 0.90
CA VAL A 218 16.25 10.21 1.91
C VAL A 218 15.47 10.06 3.19
N LEU A 219 15.48 8.87 3.78
CA LEU A 219 14.85 8.60 5.06
C LEU A 219 15.89 8.75 6.17
N GLN A 220 15.70 9.72 7.06
CA GLN A 220 16.50 9.85 8.26
C GLN A 220 16.03 8.83 9.29
N THR A 221 16.99 8.12 9.88
CA THR A 221 16.81 7.28 11.05
C THR A 221 17.54 7.92 12.22
N SER A 222 17.12 7.66 13.46
CA SER A 222 17.91 8.09 14.61
C SER A 222 19.30 7.45 14.52
N GLU A 223 20.35 8.28 14.45
CA GLU A 223 21.72 7.80 14.47
C GLU A 223 21.93 7.00 15.77
N ASN A 224 22.25 5.71 15.63
CA ASN A 224 22.94 5.03 16.71
C ASN A 224 24.32 5.69 16.76
N THR A 225 24.64 6.42 17.83
CA THR A 225 25.92 7.14 18.06
C THR A 225 27.16 6.23 18.10
N ASN A 226 27.10 5.03 17.52
CA ASN A 226 28.15 4.04 17.42
C ASN A 226 28.24 3.48 15.99
N GLY A 227 28.43 4.34 14.97
CA GLY A 227 29.02 4.02 13.65
C GLY A 227 28.90 2.58 13.12
N GLN A 228 27.70 2.00 13.13
CA GLN A 228 27.42 0.68 12.57
C GLN A 228 26.27 0.85 11.58
N ASP A 229 26.65 1.13 10.33
CA ASP A 229 25.76 1.01 9.18
C ASP A 229 25.43 -0.48 9.00
N GLY A 230 24.32 -0.91 9.59
CA GLY A 230 23.82 -2.26 9.44
C GLY A 230 22.60 -2.55 10.31
N LEU A 231 21.46 -2.84 9.67
CA LEU A 231 20.25 -3.36 10.31
C LEU A 231 20.45 -4.83 10.74
N GLY A 232 21.39 -5.07 11.66
CA GLY A 232 21.65 -6.37 12.24
C GLY A 232 22.55 -6.28 13.47
N PRO A 233 22.52 -7.26 14.39
CA PRO A 233 23.46 -7.31 15.50
C PRO A 233 24.89 -7.31 14.96
N ALA A 234 25.78 -6.60 15.66
CA ALA A 234 27.18 -6.45 15.27
C ALA A 234 27.79 -7.81 14.85
N LYS A 235 28.26 -7.91 13.61
CA LYS A 235 28.98 -9.08 13.11
C LYS A 235 30.18 -9.33 14.05
N PRO A 236 30.31 -10.52 14.66
CA PRO A 236 31.48 -10.84 15.46
C PRO A 236 32.75 -10.66 14.60
N PRO A 237 33.83 -10.10 15.16
CA PRO A 237 35.08 -9.99 14.42
C PRO A 237 35.50 -11.37 13.94
N ALA A 238 35.80 -11.48 12.64
CA ALA A 238 36.25 -12.72 12.04
C ALA A 238 37.59 -13.11 12.68
N GLY A 239 37.58 -14.14 13.53
CA GLY A 239 38.81 -14.77 13.99
C GLY A 239 39.51 -15.44 12.82
N SER A 240 40.84 -15.30 12.75
CA SER A 240 41.70 -16.04 11.83
C SER A 240 41.57 -17.55 12.09
N GLY A 241 40.56 -18.19 11.49
CA GLY A 241 40.26 -19.60 11.72
C GLY A 241 38.83 -20.04 11.41
N GLN A 242 37.87 -19.13 11.22
CA GLN A 242 36.52 -19.50 10.77
C GLN A 242 36.41 -19.46 9.24
N GLY A 243 37.24 -20.28 8.59
CA GLY A 243 37.08 -20.65 7.19
C GLY A 243 36.30 -21.95 7.11
N LEU A 244 35.15 -21.93 6.43
CA LEU A 244 34.40 -23.13 6.08
C LEU A 244 35.25 -23.99 5.14
N GLY A 245 35.73 -25.12 5.67
CA GLY A 245 36.40 -26.14 4.89
C GLY A 245 35.39 -27.09 4.23
N SER A 246 35.48 -27.19 2.91
CA SER A 246 35.33 -28.42 2.13
C SER A 246 35.94 -28.13 0.75
N GLY A 247 37.03 -28.76 0.29
CA GLY A 247 37.52 -30.09 0.56
C GLY A 247 37.25 -31.00 -0.65
N ALA A 248 37.78 -30.64 -1.82
CA ALA A 248 37.89 -31.55 -2.97
C ALA A 248 39.23 -31.29 -3.70
N SER A 249 40.22 -32.05 -3.25
CA SER A 249 41.32 -32.70 -3.98
C SER A 249 41.71 -32.18 -5.37
N SER A 250 42.97 -31.72 -5.51
CA SER A 250 43.88 -32.20 -6.56
C SER A 250 45.27 -31.56 -6.43
N LEU A 251 46.21 -32.41 -5.98
CA LEU A 251 47.57 -32.60 -6.48
C LEU A 251 48.52 -31.40 -6.67
N ALA A 252 49.68 -31.57 -6.03
CA ALA A 252 50.92 -30.86 -6.17
C ALA A 252 51.34 -30.61 -7.63
N ASP A 253 51.97 -29.45 -7.91
CA ASP A 253 53.36 -29.47 -8.35
C ASP A 253 54.04 -28.10 -8.17
N LYS A 254 55.36 -28.18 -7.99
CA LYS A 254 56.32 -27.08 -7.88
C LYS A 254 56.46 -26.37 -9.23
N GLY A 255 56.65 -25.05 -9.17
CA GLY A 255 57.68 -24.42 -10.00
C GLY A 255 57.27 -23.23 -10.86
N ARG A 256 58.04 -22.15 -10.66
CA ARG A 256 58.64 -21.26 -11.66
C ARG A 256 57.74 -20.33 -12.49
N MET A 257 58.05 -19.04 -12.31
CA MET A 257 58.18 -17.97 -13.33
C MET A 257 57.81 -18.33 -14.77
N SER A 258 56.97 -17.53 -15.42
CA SER A 258 57.43 -16.43 -16.29
C SER A 258 56.27 -15.84 -17.11
N TRP A 259 56.41 -14.55 -17.40
CA TRP A 259 55.66 -13.71 -18.34
C TRP A 259 55.49 -14.33 -19.74
N VAL A 260 54.35 -14.05 -20.41
CA VAL A 260 54.29 -13.68 -21.84
C VAL A 260 53.03 -12.83 -22.11
N LEU A 261 53.26 -11.65 -22.72
CA LEU A 261 52.29 -10.78 -23.41
C LEU A 261 51.83 -11.41 -24.74
N GLY A 262 50.57 -11.21 -25.13
CA GLY A 262 50.08 -11.60 -26.45
C GLY A 262 48.94 -10.72 -26.93
N LEU A 263 49.29 -9.77 -27.81
CA LEU A 263 48.39 -8.98 -28.68
C LEU A 263 47.50 -9.86 -29.57
N GLY A 264 46.31 -9.36 -29.91
CA GLY A 264 45.51 -9.90 -31.02
C GLY A 264 44.38 -8.94 -31.44
N MET A 265 44.51 -8.37 -32.63
CA MET A 265 43.67 -7.33 -33.23
C MET A 265 42.25 -7.76 -33.63
N VAL A 266 41.35 -6.78 -33.56
CA VAL A 266 40.34 -6.33 -34.56
C VAL A 266 39.99 -7.27 -35.72
N ALA A 267 38.70 -7.55 -35.89
CA ALA A 267 38.04 -7.54 -37.20
C ALA A 267 36.54 -7.28 -37.05
N ALA A 268 36.08 -6.18 -37.66
CA ALA A 268 34.68 -5.89 -37.94
C ALA A 268 34.29 -6.46 -39.32
N MET A 269 33.08 -7.00 -39.46
CA MET A 269 32.30 -7.16 -40.71
C MET A 269 30.91 -7.67 -40.31
N LEU A 270 29.87 -6.83 -40.40
CA LEU A 270 28.92 -6.72 -41.52
C LEU A 270 27.92 -7.89 -41.62
N LEU A 271 26.67 -7.59 -41.21
CA LEU A 271 25.34 -7.84 -41.82
C LEU A 271 25.11 -9.11 -42.66
N PRO A 272 23.91 -9.72 -42.57
CA PRO A 272 22.67 -9.11 -43.11
C PRO A 272 21.69 -8.58 -42.07
#